data_AF-A0A2M8VS03-F1
#
_entry.id   AF-A0A2M8VS03-F1
#
_cell.length_a   1.000
_cell.length_b   1.000
_cell.length_c   1.000
_cell.angle_alpha   90.00
_cell.angle_beta   90.00
_cell.angle_gamma   90.00
#
_symmetry.space_group_name_H-M   'P 1'
#
loop_
_entity.id
_entity.type
_entity.pdbx_description
1 polymer ?
#
loop_
_entity_poly.entity_id
_entity_poly.type
_entity_poly.pdbx_seq_one_letter_code
_entity_poly.pdbx_strand_id
1 'polypeptide(L)' 'MTIENTWAICPVCGKSNSCQIDQVNRGGTCWCFGILVDQEKLESILGSKPKDQCLCSDCLNKLSV' A
#
# COMPACT_ATOMS: atom_id res chain seq x y z
N MET A 1 9.96 -24.36 -4.61
CA MET A 1 9.95 -23.31 -3.57
C MET A 1 9.31 -22.08 -4.17
N THR A 2 7.98 -21.97 -4.12
CA THR A 2 7.27 -20.74 -4.48
C THR A 2 7.27 -19.85 -3.25
N ILE A 3 8.08 -18.80 -3.27
CA ILE A 3 7.95 -17.73 -2.27
C ILE A 3 6.62 -17.06 -2.59
N GLU A 4 5.59 -17.38 -1.81
CA GLU A 4 4.31 -16.69 -1.91
C GLU A 4 4.54 -15.26 -1.42
N ASN A 5 4.77 -14.35 -2.37
CA ASN A 5 4.87 -12.92 -2.11
C ASN A 5 3.54 -12.44 -1.52
N THR A 6 3.40 -12.52 -0.20
CA THR A 6 2.22 -12.11 0.54
C THR A 6 1.99 -10.60 0.46
N TRP A 7 3.04 -9.84 0.07
CA TRP A 7 2.96 -8.42 -0.30
C TRP A 7 2.23 -8.16 -1.62
N ALA A 8 1.97 -9.19 -2.43
CA ALA A 8 1.29 -9.08 -3.71
C ALA A 8 -0.24 -9.04 -3.57
N ILE A 9 -0.81 -8.95 -2.36
CA ILE A 9 -2.24 -8.79 -2.14
C ILE A 9 -2.52 -7.54 -1.31
N CYS A 10 -3.47 -6.71 -1.76
CA CYS A 10 -3.84 -5.48 -1.08
C CYS A 10 -4.65 -5.83 0.18
N PRO A 11 -4.24 -5.36 1.38
CA PRO A 11 -4.89 -5.71 2.63
C PRO A 11 -6.28 -5.08 2.81
N VAL A 12 -6.69 -4.18 1.91
CA VAL A 12 -7.99 -3.50 1.95
C VAL A 12 -9.01 -4.19 1.05
N CYS A 13 -8.61 -4.57 -0.17
CA CYS A 13 -9.54 -5.11 -1.17
C CYS A 13 -9.30 -6.58 -1.55
N GLY A 14 -8.23 -7.20 -1.05
CA GLY A 14 -7.90 -8.60 -1.33
C GLY A 14 -7.47 -8.88 -2.78
N LYS A 15 -7.33 -7.85 -3.62
CA LYS A 15 -6.86 -7.97 -5.00
C LYS A 15 -5.34 -7.93 -5.07
N SER A 16 -4.80 -8.33 -6.23
CA SER A 16 -3.39 -8.20 -6.53
C SER A 16 -2.88 -6.78 -6.25
N ASN A 17 -1.85 -6.70 -5.42
CA ASN A 17 -1.13 -5.49 -5.12
C ASN A 17 -0.06 -5.30 -6.19
N SER A 18 -0.41 -4.55 -7.23
CA SER A 18 0.59 -4.05 -8.16
C SER A 18 1.56 -3.08 -7.48
N CYS A 19 1.21 -2.54 -6.30
CA CYS A 19 2.08 -1.69 -5.52
C CYS A 19 3.00 -2.51 -4.61
N GLN A 20 4.22 -2.04 -4.39
CA GLN A 20 5.25 -2.67 -3.57
C GLN A 20 5.95 -1.62 -2.71
N ILE A 21 6.62 -2.05 -1.64
CA ILE A 21 7.45 -1.18 -0.83
C ILE A 21 8.67 -0.80 -1.66
N ASP A 22 8.92 0.50 -1.79
CA ASP A 22 10.14 1.00 -2.40
C ASP A 22 11.32 0.68 -1.46
N GLN A 23 12.07 -0.36 -1.82
CA GLN A 23 13.27 -0.76 -1.09
C GLN A 23 14.47 0.16 -1.37
N VAL A 24 14.40 1.00 -2.40
CA VAL A 24 15.47 1.94 -2.77
C VAL A 24 15.43 3.16 -1.85
N ASN A 25 14.23 3.64 -1.52
CA ASN A 25 14.06 4.65 -0.48
C ASN A 25 14.11 3.99 0.91
N ARG A 26 15.20 4.25 1.66
CA ARG A 26 15.44 3.74 3.03
C ARG A 26 14.36 4.12 4.08
N GLY A 27 13.28 4.79 3.66
CA GLY A 27 12.11 5.15 4.45
C GLY A 27 10.83 4.36 4.14
N GLY A 28 10.88 3.32 3.29
CA GLY A 28 9.81 2.32 3.18
C GLY A 28 8.44 2.85 2.73
N THR A 29 8.38 3.78 1.78
CA THR A 29 7.13 4.20 1.14
C THR A 29 6.75 3.23 0.03
N CYS A 30 5.45 3.07 -0.28
CA CYS A 30 5.08 2.28 -1.45
C CYS A 30 5.38 3.05 -2.73
N TRP A 31 5.84 2.38 -3.79
CA TRP A 31 6.17 3.04 -5.06
C TRP A 31 4.97 3.73 -5.72
N CYS A 32 3.75 3.36 -5.31
CA CYS A 32 2.51 4.01 -5.75
C CYS A 32 2.15 5.28 -4.97
N PHE A 33 2.91 5.71 -3.95
CA PHE A 33 2.71 7.00 -3.26
C PHE A 33 3.14 8.23 -4.09
N GLY A 34 3.18 8.11 -5.42
CA GLY A 34 3.29 9.27 -6.31
C GLY A 34 2.01 10.12 -6.37
N ILE A 35 0.92 9.63 -5.78
CA ILE A 35 -0.37 10.33 -5.66
C ILE A 35 -0.44 11.01 -4.29
N LEU A 36 -0.88 12.27 -4.27
CA LEU A 36 -1.20 12.99 -3.03
C LEU A 36 -2.41 12.33 -2.39
N VAL A 37 -2.18 11.64 -1.28
CA VAL A 37 -3.22 10.94 -0.51
C VAL A 37 -3.51 11.66 0.79
N ASP A 38 -4.79 11.69 1.15
CA ASP A 38 -5.25 12.14 2.47
C ASP A 38 -4.68 11.21 3.55
N GLN A 39 -3.75 11.72 4.36
CA GLN A 39 -3.09 10.93 5.38
C GLN A 39 -4.06 10.49 6.49
N GLU A 40 -5.09 11.28 6.80
CA GLU A 40 -6.08 10.96 7.82
C GLU A 40 -6.98 9.79 7.34
N LYS A 41 -7.41 9.81 6.08
CA LYS A 41 -8.14 8.66 5.48
C LYS A 41 -7.28 7.42 5.37
N LEU A 42 -6.01 7.59 5.01
CA LEU A 42 -5.06 6.48 4.93
C LEU A 42 -4.87 5.82 6.31
N GLU A 43 -4.66 6.62 7.35
CA GLU A 43 -4.56 6.14 8.73
C GLU A 43 -5.86 5.51 9.22
N SER A 44 -7.02 6.04 8.85
CA SER A 44 -8.32 5.44 9.19
C SER A 44 -8.52 4.07 8.54
N ILE A 45 -8.01 3.84 7.33
CA ILE A 45 -8.17 2.58 6.59
C ILE A 45 -7.14 1.54 7.01
N LEU A 46 -5.90 1.98 7.24
CA LEU A 46 -4.85 1.09 7.73
C LEU A 46 -5.07 0.78 9.21
N GLY A 47 -5.55 1.73 10.01
CA GLY A 47 -5.88 1.55 11.42
C GLY A 47 -4.73 0.88 12.18
N SER A 48 -4.95 -0.37 12.61
CA SER A 48 -3.99 -1.21 13.34
C SER A 48 -3.23 -2.21 12.46
N LYS A 49 -3.41 -2.20 11.14
CA LYS A 49 -2.67 -3.06 10.22
C LYS A 49 -1.19 -2.65 10.19
N PRO A 50 -0.27 -3.60 9.96
CA PRO A 50 1.14 -3.29 9.85
C PRO A 50 1.35 -2.18 8.81
N LYS A 51 2.00 -1.10 9.25
CA LYS A 51 2.32 0.08 8.43
C LYS A 51 3.24 -0.25 7.26
N ASP A 52 3.84 -1.43 7.30
CA ASP A 52 4.78 -1.94 6.30
C ASP A 52 4.07 -2.69 5.15
N GLN A 53 2.78 -2.46 4.91
CA GLN A 53 2.06 -3.05 3.77
C GLN A 53 1.50 -1.99 2.83
N CYS A 54 1.70 -2.22 1.52
CA CYS A 54 1.24 -1.32 0.49
C CYS A 54 -0.22 -1.53 0.09
N LEU A 55 -0.91 -0.42 -0.15
CA LEU A 55 -2.21 -0.42 -0.81
C LEU A 55 -2.03 -0.44 -2.33
N CYS A 56 -2.93 -1.13 -3.04
CA CYS A 56 -2.93 -1.08 -4.50
C CYS A 56 -3.35 0.31 -5.02
N SER A 57 -2.97 0.60 -6.27
CA SER A 57 -3.25 1.89 -6.92
C SER A 57 -4.74 2.23 -6.93
N ASP A 58 -5.63 1.25 -7.14
CA ASP A 58 -7.08 1.47 -7.08
C ASP A 58 -7.56 1.93 -5.69
N CYS A 59 -7.00 1.35 -4.63
CA CYS A 59 -7.34 1.75 -3.26
C CYS A 59 -6.74 3.12 -2.94
N LEU A 60 -5.52 3.41 -3.40
CA LEU A 60 -4.88 4.72 -3.22
C LEU A 60 -5.65 5.82 -3.96
N ASN A 61 -6.12 5.58 -5.19
CA ASN A 61 -6.91 6.56 -5.94
C ASN A 61 -8.20 6.98 -5.23
N LYS A 62 -8.81 6.08 -4.44
CA LYS A 62 -9.99 6.42 -3.61
C LYS A 62 -9.66 7.36 -2.45
N LEU A 63 -8.38 7.49 -2.10
CA LEU A 63 -7.86 8.33 -1.02
C LEU A 63 -7.17 9.59 -1.54
N SER A 64 -7.05 9.73 -2.87
CA SER A 64 -6.51 10.93 -3.48
C SER A 64 -7.38 12.13 -3.12
N VAL A 65 -6.72 13.27 -2.88
CA VAL A 65 -7.36 14.58 -2.64
C VAL A 65 -7.28 15.48 -3.86
#